data_AF-A0A2W5AC49-F1
#
_entry.id   AF-A0A2W5AC49-F1
#
_cell.length_a   1.000
_cell.length_b   1.000
_cell.length_c   1.000
_cell.angle_alpha   90.00
_cell.angle_beta   90.00
_cell.angle_gamma   90.00
#
_symmetry.space_group_name_H-M   'P 1'
#
loop_
_entity.id
_entity.type
_entity.pdbx_description
1 polymer ?
#
loop_
_entity_poly.entity_id
_entity_poly.type
_entity_poly.pdbx_seq_one_letter_code
_entity_poly.pdbx_strand_id
1 'polypeptide(L)'
;MKLLKLTTMVSAAALGLCSASGANALTINLINTGGVEVGTDAYFGFMVAAKYWESVITTDATLNFRVGFTTSGFSSPTVLGQASSASGAKTQVAWRNALTTSATSALDDSVVANLPTMGATNVRLNNTVQKALGLYTGNANTVDATITFNAARAFDFDTRDGFDTSNPASDFVSVAVHEMGHALGFTSAVGQNTTNNSTPSNTD
;
A
#
# COMPACT_ATOMS: atom_id res chain seq x y z
N MET A 1 47.52 -2.99 53.73
CA MET A 1 46.72 -1.90 53.13
C MET A 1 45.38 -2.48 52.69
N LYS A 2 44.30 -1.74 52.96
CA LYS A 2 42.85 -2.03 52.86
C LYS A 2 42.34 -3.13 51.90
N LEU A 3 41.28 -3.77 52.38
CA LEU A 3 40.40 -4.77 51.76
C LEU A 3 39.81 -4.31 50.41
N LEU A 4 39.63 -5.27 49.49
CA LEU A 4 38.51 -5.26 48.53
C LEU A 4 37.92 -6.68 48.46
N LYS A 5 36.75 -6.88 49.07
CA LYS A 5 35.88 -8.03 48.79
C LYS A 5 35.10 -7.70 47.53
N LEU A 6 35.23 -8.49 46.46
CA LEU A 6 34.31 -8.44 45.33
C LEU A 6 33.66 -9.81 45.18
N THR A 7 32.44 -9.89 45.68
CA THR A 7 31.57 -11.07 45.64
C THR A 7 31.20 -11.35 44.20
N THR A 8 31.49 -12.57 43.73
CA THR A 8 31.10 -13.07 42.42
C THR A 8 29.58 -13.25 42.39
N MET A 9 28.85 -12.43 41.62
CA MET A 9 27.48 -12.75 41.21
C MET A 9 27.55 -13.43 39.84
N VAL A 10 27.35 -14.74 39.82
CA VAL A 10 27.04 -15.47 38.59
C VAL A 10 25.56 -15.19 38.28
N SER A 11 25.29 -14.23 37.42
CA SER A 11 23.98 -14.13 36.77
C SER A 11 23.97 -15.08 35.57
N ALA A 12 23.29 -16.21 35.73
CA ALA A 12 22.88 -17.05 34.61
C ALA A 12 21.80 -16.29 33.81
N ALA A 13 22.19 -15.66 32.70
CA ALA A 13 21.24 -15.14 31.73
C ALA A 13 20.65 -16.32 30.96
N ALA A 14 19.48 -16.78 31.38
CA ALA A 14 18.63 -17.62 30.53
C ALA A 14 18.17 -16.75 29.35
N LEU A 15 18.80 -16.96 28.19
CA LEU A 15 18.32 -16.46 26.90
C LEU A 15 17.00 -17.15 26.59
N GLY A 16 15.90 -16.60 27.11
CA GLY A 16 14.58 -16.87 26.57
C GLY A 16 14.58 -16.40 25.12
N LEU A 17 14.51 -17.33 24.17
CA LEU A 17 14.09 -17.02 22.81
C LEU A 17 12.64 -16.52 22.92
N CYS A 18 12.46 -15.22 23.13
CA CYS A 18 11.25 -14.55 22.69
C CYS A 18 11.25 -14.70 21.16
N SER A 19 10.47 -15.64 20.65
CA SER A 19 10.02 -15.59 19.27
C SER A 19 9.37 -14.22 19.10
N ALA A 20 10.08 -13.29 18.46
CA ALA A 20 9.48 -12.03 18.06
C ALA A 20 8.32 -12.42 17.13
N SER A 21 7.08 -12.29 17.61
CA SER A 21 5.93 -12.26 16.72
C SER A 21 6.26 -11.21 15.67
N GLY A 22 6.29 -11.60 14.38
CA GLY A 22 6.49 -10.65 13.30
C GLY A 22 5.59 -9.45 13.57
N ALA A 23 6.17 -8.24 13.57
CA ALA A 23 5.37 -7.04 13.72
C ALA A 23 4.33 -7.06 12.58
N ASN A 24 3.03 -7.06 12.92
CA ASN A 24 1.98 -6.93 11.91
C ASN A 24 2.11 -5.54 11.31
N ALA A 25 2.76 -5.45 10.16
CA ALA A 25 3.01 -4.19 9.49
C ALA A 25 3.00 -4.41 7.98
N LEU A 26 2.24 -3.57 7.29
CA LEU A 26 2.36 -3.45 5.86
C LEU A 26 3.79 -3.02 5.50
N THR A 27 4.36 -3.65 4.50
CA THR A 27 5.64 -3.26 3.89
C THR A 27 5.43 -3.01 2.40
N ILE A 28 5.82 -1.83 1.91
CA ILE A 28 5.73 -1.43 0.51
C ILE A 28 7.15 -1.32 -0.06
N ASN A 29 7.48 -2.25 -0.95
CA ASN A 29 8.72 -2.24 -1.72
C ASN A 29 8.54 -1.39 -2.98
N LEU A 30 9.27 -0.28 -3.07
CA LEU A 30 9.28 0.59 -4.25
C LEU A 30 10.31 0.11 -5.27
N ILE A 31 9.86 -0.08 -6.50
CA ILE A 31 10.67 -0.53 -7.65
C ILE A 31 10.73 0.61 -8.65
N ASN A 32 11.86 1.29 -8.74
CA ASN A 32 12.07 2.39 -9.67
C ASN A 32 11.95 1.90 -11.14
N THR A 33 11.12 2.58 -11.93
CA THR A 33 11.01 2.39 -13.38
C THR A 33 11.54 3.56 -14.21
N GLY A 34 12.03 4.61 -13.55
CA GLY A 34 12.66 5.79 -14.12
C GLY A 34 12.28 7.07 -13.37
N GLY A 35 13.27 7.88 -13.01
CA GLY A 35 13.08 9.19 -12.36
C GLY A 35 12.85 9.12 -10.85
N VAL A 36 13.03 7.95 -10.24
CA VAL A 36 12.84 7.69 -8.80
C VAL A 36 14.10 7.06 -8.21
N GLU A 37 15.27 7.51 -8.66
CA GLU A 37 16.56 7.06 -8.15
C GLU A 37 16.75 7.51 -6.69
N VAL A 38 17.43 6.70 -5.89
CA VAL A 38 17.70 7.02 -4.47
C VAL A 38 18.39 8.39 -4.38
N GLY A 39 17.83 9.28 -3.57
CA GLY A 39 18.33 10.63 -3.35
C GLY A 39 17.66 11.72 -4.19
N THR A 40 16.75 11.38 -5.12
CA THR A 40 15.90 12.39 -5.78
C THR A 40 14.73 12.80 -4.89
N ASP A 41 14.18 13.99 -5.15
CA ASP A 41 12.97 14.46 -4.45
C ASP A 41 11.77 13.54 -4.72
N ALA A 42 11.66 13.00 -5.93
CA ALA A 42 10.63 12.01 -6.25
C ALA A 42 10.78 10.71 -5.46
N TYR A 43 12.01 10.22 -5.27
CA TYR A 43 12.27 9.07 -4.40
C TYR A 43 11.83 9.35 -2.96
N PHE A 44 12.17 10.53 -2.45
CA PHE A 44 11.75 10.94 -1.12
C PHE A 44 10.22 11.03 -1.02
N GLY A 45 9.55 11.64 -2.00
CA GLY A 45 8.10 11.79 -2.01
C GLY A 45 7.35 10.45 -2.07
N PHE A 46 7.79 9.52 -2.93
CA PHE A 46 7.21 8.17 -2.96
C PHE A 46 7.48 7.39 -1.67
N MET A 47 8.67 7.53 -1.08
CA MET A 47 8.99 6.93 0.21
C MET A 47 8.08 7.46 1.32
N VAL A 48 7.83 8.77 1.37
CA VAL A 48 6.91 9.40 2.33
C VAL A 48 5.49 8.86 2.14
N ALA A 49 5.00 8.79 0.90
CA ALA A 49 3.69 8.23 0.60
C ALA A 49 3.56 6.76 1.02
N ALA A 50 4.60 5.95 0.77
CA ALA A 50 4.65 4.56 1.22
C ALA A 50 4.60 4.47 2.75
N LYS A 51 5.43 5.26 3.46
CA LYS A 51 5.47 5.28 4.93
C LYS A 51 4.16 5.74 5.54
N TYR A 52 3.44 6.67 4.90
CA TYR A 52 2.10 7.04 5.32
C TYR A 52 1.17 5.82 5.31
N TRP A 53 1.09 5.08 4.20
CA TRP A 53 0.23 3.90 4.12
C TRP A 53 0.66 2.76 5.05
N GLU A 54 1.97 2.53 5.19
CA GLU A 54 2.52 1.56 6.15
C GLU A 54 2.16 1.91 7.61
N SER A 55 1.96 3.21 7.93
CA SER A 55 1.54 3.64 9.26
C SER A 55 0.03 3.49 9.51
N VAL A 56 -0.77 3.48 8.45
CA VAL A 56 -2.24 3.43 8.53
C VAL A 56 -2.75 2.00 8.48
N ILE A 57 -2.12 1.12 7.69
CA ILE A 57 -2.56 -0.26 7.48
C ILE A 57 -1.72 -1.21 8.34
N THR A 58 -2.37 -1.83 9.32
CA THR A 58 -1.71 -2.71 10.30
C THR A 58 -1.64 -4.17 9.87
N THR A 59 -2.26 -4.54 8.75
CA THR A 59 -2.21 -5.91 8.23
C THR A 59 -0.79 -6.28 7.78
N ASP A 60 -0.31 -7.45 8.19
CA ASP A 60 0.96 -8.00 7.71
C ASP A 60 0.86 -8.39 6.23
N ALA A 61 1.52 -7.63 5.37
CA ALA A 61 1.61 -7.92 3.94
C ALA A 61 2.84 -7.23 3.35
N THR A 62 3.49 -7.89 2.39
CA THR A 62 4.55 -7.27 1.58
C THR A 62 4.05 -7.02 0.16
N LEU A 63 4.03 -5.75 -0.23
CA LEU A 63 3.55 -5.28 -1.54
C LEU A 63 4.72 -4.75 -2.37
N ASN A 64 4.72 -5.02 -3.67
CA ASN A 64 5.75 -4.57 -4.60
C ASN A 64 5.16 -3.60 -5.62
N PHE A 65 5.50 -2.32 -5.51
CA PHE A 65 4.98 -1.27 -6.38
C PHE A 65 6.06 -0.76 -7.30
N ARG A 66 5.79 -0.79 -8.60
CA ARG A 66 6.58 -0.05 -9.59
C ARG A 66 6.21 1.42 -9.53
N VAL A 67 7.20 2.29 -9.45
CA VAL A 67 7.02 3.75 -9.41
C VAL A 67 7.93 4.42 -10.43
N GLY A 68 7.43 5.41 -11.15
CA GLY A 68 8.24 6.16 -12.09
C GLY A 68 7.48 7.21 -12.87
N PHE A 69 8.15 7.77 -13.88
CA PHE A 69 7.61 8.82 -14.72
C PHE A 69 7.58 8.42 -16.20
N THR A 70 6.60 8.97 -16.93
CA THR A 70 6.53 8.91 -18.39
C THR A 70 5.83 10.17 -18.92
N THR A 71 5.95 10.45 -20.21
CA THR A 71 5.22 11.53 -20.88
C THR A 71 4.03 11.04 -21.72
N SER A 72 3.79 9.72 -21.78
CA SER A 72 2.78 9.10 -22.65
C SER A 72 2.02 7.96 -21.96
N GLY A 73 0.86 7.59 -22.53
CA GLY A 73 0.01 6.53 -21.96
C GLY A 73 -1.00 7.01 -20.92
N PHE A 74 -1.26 8.32 -20.87
CA PHE A 74 -2.35 8.92 -20.09
C PHE A 74 -3.56 9.20 -20.99
N SER A 75 -4.78 9.14 -20.42
CA SER A 75 -6.04 9.40 -21.13
C SER A 75 -6.21 10.87 -21.55
N SER A 76 -5.56 11.78 -20.83
CA SER A 76 -5.54 13.22 -21.09
C SER A 76 -4.18 13.78 -20.70
N PRO A 77 -3.70 14.86 -21.35
CA PRO A 77 -2.51 15.55 -20.91
C PRO A 77 -2.62 16.06 -19.46
N THR A 78 -3.83 16.31 -18.94
CA THR A 78 -4.09 16.87 -17.58
C THR A 78 -3.87 15.90 -16.44
N VAL A 79 -3.79 14.60 -16.72
CA VAL A 79 -3.55 13.58 -15.71
C VAL A 79 -2.18 13.80 -15.06
N LEU A 80 -2.17 13.84 -13.73
CA LEU A 80 -0.97 14.01 -12.92
C LEU A 80 -0.25 12.67 -12.73
N GLY A 81 -1.00 11.62 -12.44
CA GLY A 81 -0.50 10.27 -12.27
C GLY A 81 -1.59 9.25 -12.58
N GLN A 82 -1.18 7.99 -12.67
CA GLN A 82 -2.10 6.87 -12.77
C GLN A 82 -1.54 5.66 -12.04
N ALA A 83 -2.42 4.86 -11.46
CA ALA A 83 -2.05 3.62 -10.79
C ALA A 83 -2.82 2.44 -11.37
N SER A 84 -2.12 1.41 -11.83
CA SER A 84 -2.70 0.13 -12.25
C SER A 84 -2.39 -0.95 -11.23
N SER A 85 -3.32 -1.89 -11.04
CA SER A 85 -3.16 -2.99 -10.08
C SER A 85 -3.23 -4.35 -10.77
N ALA A 86 -2.31 -5.23 -10.42
CA ALA A 86 -2.43 -6.64 -10.75
C ALA A 86 -3.59 -7.25 -9.97
N SER A 87 -4.34 -8.17 -10.58
CA SER A 87 -5.51 -8.78 -9.96
C SER A 87 -5.66 -10.26 -10.36
N GLY A 88 -6.39 -11.01 -9.54
CA GLY A 88 -6.68 -12.41 -9.75
C GLY A 88 -8.13 -12.74 -9.43
N ALA A 89 -8.64 -13.81 -10.04
CA ALA A 89 -9.97 -14.32 -9.72
C ALA A 89 -9.96 -15.04 -8.36
N LYS A 90 -10.98 -14.75 -7.55
CA LYS A 90 -11.28 -15.44 -6.29
C LYS A 90 -12.78 -15.64 -6.19
N THR A 91 -13.21 -16.77 -5.63
CA THR A 91 -14.64 -17.00 -5.39
C THR A 91 -15.14 -16.07 -4.29
N GLN A 92 -16.37 -15.59 -4.40
CA GLN A 92 -16.98 -14.74 -3.35
C GLN A 92 -17.01 -15.45 -1.99
N VAL A 93 -17.22 -16.77 -1.98
CA VAL A 93 -17.12 -17.58 -0.74
C VAL A 93 -15.70 -17.57 -0.13
N ALA A 94 -14.64 -17.69 -0.94
CA ALA A 94 -13.27 -17.63 -0.43
C ALA A 94 -12.95 -16.24 0.14
N TRP A 95 -13.40 -15.17 -0.55
CA TRP A 95 -13.27 -13.81 -0.06
C TRP A 95 -13.99 -13.60 1.28
N ARG A 96 -15.26 -14.02 1.38
CA ARG A 96 -16.03 -13.94 2.63
C ARG A 96 -15.34 -14.69 3.77
N ASN A 97 -14.88 -15.91 3.51
CA ASN A 97 -14.20 -16.71 4.53
C ASN A 97 -12.89 -16.06 5.02
N ALA A 98 -12.14 -15.43 4.11
CA ALA A 98 -10.96 -14.67 4.48
C ALA A 98 -11.29 -13.47 5.36
N LEU A 99 -12.34 -12.70 5.04
CA LEU A 99 -12.82 -11.60 5.88
C LEU A 99 -13.22 -12.07 7.28
N THR A 100 -13.91 -13.21 7.38
CA THR A 100 -14.25 -13.83 8.67
C THR A 100 -13.00 -14.27 9.45
N THR A 101 -12.00 -14.80 8.75
CA THR A 101 -10.75 -15.27 9.37
C THR A 101 -9.87 -14.11 9.83
N SER A 102 -9.90 -12.99 9.12
CA SER A 102 -9.11 -11.79 9.43
C SER A 102 -9.76 -10.86 10.45
N ALA A 103 -10.97 -11.18 10.94
CA ALA A 103 -11.67 -10.36 11.92
C ALA A 103 -10.93 -10.39 13.27
N THR A 104 -10.53 -9.22 13.78
CA THR A 104 -9.75 -9.12 15.04
C THR A 104 -10.32 -8.11 16.02
N SER A 105 -11.25 -7.26 15.58
CA SER A 105 -11.92 -6.24 16.39
C SER A 105 -13.42 -6.50 16.55
N ALA A 106 -14.03 -5.91 17.58
CA ALA A 106 -15.49 -5.96 17.77
C ALA A 106 -16.27 -5.33 16.61
N LEU A 107 -15.65 -4.38 15.89
CA LEU A 107 -16.21 -3.83 14.67
C LEU A 107 -16.19 -4.87 13.54
N ASP A 108 -15.09 -5.61 13.38
CA ASP A 108 -15.00 -6.69 12.40
C ASP A 108 -16.06 -7.78 12.66
N ASP A 109 -16.24 -8.16 13.92
CA ASP A 109 -17.28 -9.13 14.31
C ASP A 109 -18.68 -8.66 13.90
N SER A 110 -18.96 -7.37 14.13
CA SER A 110 -20.22 -6.75 13.74
C SER A 110 -20.41 -6.74 12.22
N VAL A 111 -19.34 -6.47 11.45
CA VAL A 111 -19.38 -6.52 9.98
C VAL A 111 -19.60 -7.94 9.50
N VAL A 112 -18.82 -8.91 10.00
CA VAL A 112 -18.87 -10.32 9.60
C VAL A 112 -20.22 -10.94 9.90
N ALA A 113 -20.84 -10.61 11.04
CA ALA A 113 -22.18 -11.07 11.40
C ALA A 113 -23.26 -10.59 10.42
N ASN A 114 -23.03 -9.46 9.74
CA ASN A 114 -23.95 -8.87 8.77
C ASN A 114 -23.55 -9.15 7.30
N LEU A 115 -22.49 -9.93 7.05
CA LEU A 115 -22.11 -10.32 5.68
C LEU A 115 -23.11 -11.34 5.12
N PRO A 116 -23.67 -11.11 3.92
CA PRO A 116 -24.59 -12.06 3.30
C PRO A 116 -23.88 -13.39 2.99
N THR A 117 -24.67 -14.44 2.82
CA THR A 117 -24.16 -15.69 2.25
C THR A 117 -23.75 -15.44 0.80
N MET A 118 -22.49 -15.77 0.49
CA MET A 118 -21.89 -15.56 -0.82
C MET A 118 -21.83 -16.87 -1.62
N GLY A 119 -21.94 -16.77 -2.95
CA GLY A 119 -21.86 -17.91 -3.85
C GLY A 119 -20.43 -18.29 -4.27
N ALA A 120 -20.32 -19.24 -5.19
CA ALA A 120 -19.05 -19.65 -5.79
C ALA A 120 -18.63 -18.80 -7.01
N THR A 121 -19.36 -17.72 -7.31
CA THR A 121 -19.04 -16.82 -8.42
C THR A 121 -17.66 -16.19 -8.21
N ASN A 122 -16.88 -16.09 -9.28
CA ASN A 122 -15.59 -15.43 -9.22
C ASN A 122 -15.75 -13.90 -9.29
N VAL A 123 -15.05 -13.21 -8.40
CA VAL A 123 -14.79 -11.79 -8.45
C VAL A 123 -13.30 -11.56 -8.67
N ARG A 124 -12.95 -10.43 -9.27
CA ARG A 124 -11.56 -10.06 -9.51
C ARG A 124 -11.09 -9.15 -8.38
N LEU A 125 -10.08 -9.58 -7.64
CA LEU A 125 -9.53 -8.84 -6.49
C LEU A 125 -8.10 -8.44 -6.79
N ASN A 126 -7.69 -7.25 -6.37
CA ASN A 126 -6.31 -6.79 -6.48
C ASN A 126 -5.38 -7.74 -5.72
N ASN A 127 -4.17 -7.95 -6.22
CA ASN A 127 -3.19 -8.81 -5.55
C ASN A 127 -2.82 -8.26 -4.17
N THR A 128 -2.82 -6.93 -4.01
CA THR A 128 -2.63 -6.25 -2.71
C THR A 128 -3.66 -6.69 -1.67
N VAL A 129 -4.95 -6.64 -2.02
CA VAL A 129 -6.06 -7.11 -1.17
C VAL A 129 -6.00 -8.61 -0.94
N GLN A 130 -5.66 -9.40 -1.97
CA GLN A 130 -5.48 -10.84 -1.81
C GLN A 130 -4.35 -11.18 -0.83
N LYS A 131 -3.22 -10.46 -0.87
CA LYS A 131 -2.11 -10.65 0.06
C LYS A 131 -2.51 -10.28 1.49
N ALA A 132 -3.16 -9.13 1.67
CA ALA A 132 -3.67 -8.68 2.96
C ALA A 132 -4.66 -9.67 3.60
N LEU A 133 -5.48 -10.35 2.77
CA LEU A 133 -6.46 -11.35 3.23
C LEU A 133 -5.92 -12.79 3.25
N GLY A 134 -4.64 -13.02 2.95
CA GLY A 134 -4.07 -14.37 2.88
C GLY A 134 -4.61 -15.26 1.75
N LEU A 135 -5.23 -14.67 0.73
CA LEU A 135 -5.80 -15.35 -0.43
C LEU A 135 -4.82 -15.49 -1.59
N TYR A 136 -3.69 -14.77 -1.56
CA TYR A 136 -2.73 -14.76 -2.65
C TYR A 136 -1.86 -16.02 -2.64
N THR A 137 -1.84 -16.76 -3.75
CA THR A 137 -1.10 -18.03 -3.90
C THR A 137 0.00 -17.97 -4.97
N GLY A 138 0.30 -16.77 -5.47
CA GLY A 138 1.33 -16.55 -6.48
C GLY A 138 2.72 -16.33 -5.87
N ASN A 139 3.68 -15.92 -6.72
CA ASN A 139 5.02 -15.56 -6.26
C ASN A 139 4.96 -14.27 -5.42
N ALA A 140 5.49 -14.29 -4.19
CA ALA A 140 5.48 -13.14 -3.28
C ALA A 140 6.14 -11.88 -3.89
N ASN A 141 7.13 -12.05 -4.77
CA ASN A 141 7.86 -10.98 -5.45
C ASN A 141 7.15 -10.45 -6.70
N THR A 142 5.94 -10.94 -7.01
CA THR A 142 5.14 -10.39 -8.10
C THR A 142 4.88 -8.90 -7.85
N VAL A 143 4.96 -8.11 -8.91
CA VAL A 143 4.57 -6.70 -8.89
C VAL A 143 3.05 -6.62 -8.69
N ASP A 144 2.63 -5.94 -7.63
CA ASP A 144 1.23 -5.82 -7.25
C ASP A 144 0.56 -4.62 -7.91
N ALA A 145 1.32 -3.54 -8.13
CA ALA A 145 0.83 -2.34 -8.79
C ALA A 145 1.94 -1.60 -9.54
N THR A 146 1.54 -0.78 -10.50
CA THR A 146 2.41 0.17 -11.20
C THR A 146 1.80 1.55 -11.12
N ILE A 147 2.52 2.49 -10.52
CA ILE A 147 2.17 3.90 -10.37
C ILE A 147 3.09 4.69 -11.29
N THR A 148 2.51 5.51 -12.15
CA THR A 148 3.26 6.30 -13.12
C THR A 148 2.81 7.75 -13.11
N PHE A 149 3.76 8.66 -12.94
CA PHE A 149 3.53 10.10 -12.94
C PHE A 149 3.80 10.70 -14.31
N ASN A 150 3.05 11.73 -14.65
CA ASN A 150 3.18 12.44 -15.92
C ASN A 150 4.33 13.45 -15.86
N ALA A 151 5.46 13.14 -16.47
CA ALA A 151 6.62 14.02 -16.52
C ALA A 151 6.40 15.34 -17.28
N ALA A 152 5.29 15.48 -18.02
CA ALA A 152 4.91 16.75 -18.65
C ALA A 152 4.25 17.73 -17.66
N ARG A 153 4.00 17.32 -16.41
CA ARG A 153 3.38 18.12 -15.36
C ARG A 153 4.43 18.63 -14.37
N ALA A 154 4.24 19.85 -13.90
CA ALA A 154 5.03 20.41 -12.82
C ALA A 154 4.54 19.84 -11.48
N PHE A 155 5.49 19.40 -10.66
CA PHE A 155 5.25 18.91 -9.32
C PHE A 155 6.05 19.72 -8.31
N ASP A 156 5.40 20.04 -7.21
CA ASP A 156 6.02 20.60 -6.03
C ASP A 156 6.40 19.44 -5.11
N PHE A 157 7.69 19.35 -4.79
CA PHE A 157 8.23 18.30 -3.95
C PHE A 157 8.56 18.78 -2.52
N ASP A 158 8.50 20.10 -2.26
CA ASP A 158 8.76 20.66 -0.93
C ASP A 158 7.45 21.14 -0.28
N THR A 159 6.91 20.36 0.65
CA THR A 159 5.65 20.71 1.30
C THR A 159 5.76 21.83 2.35
N ARG A 160 6.95 22.43 2.53
CA ARG A 160 7.24 23.37 3.63
C ARG A 160 7.25 24.84 3.22
N ASP A 161 7.47 25.16 1.95
CA ASP A 161 7.52 26.53 1.46
C ASP A 161 6.14 27.07 1.00
N GLY A 162 5.15 26.18 0.94
CA GLY A 162 3.76 26.50 0.64
C GLY A 162 3.49 26.55 -0.87
N PHE A 163 2.23 26.76 -1.24
CA PHE A 163 1.84 26.67 -2.65
C PHE A 163 2.32 27.89 -3.45
N ASP A 164 3.26 27.68 -4.38
CA ASP A 164 3.67 28.71 -5.34
C ASP A 164 2.53 29.02 -6.33
N THR A 165 1.87 30.15 -6.13
CA THR A 165 0.82 30.64 -7.04
C THR A 165 1.34 31.09 -8.42
N SER A 166 2.65 31.29 -8.58
CA SER A 166 3.28 31.74 -9.83
C SER A 166 3.67 30.59 -10.76
N ASN A 167 3.82 29.39 -10.23
CA ASN A 167 3.97 28.15 -10.97
C ASN A 167 3.11 27.07 -10.29
N PRO A 168 1.83 26.91 -10.68
CA PRO A 168 0.89 26.03 -10.00
C PRO A 168 1.25 24.57 -10.26
N ALA A 169 2.25 24.09 -9.52
CA ALA A 169 2.66 22.71 -9.46
C ALA A 169 1.78 21.98 -8.45
N SER A 170 1.43 20.74 -8.74
CA SER A 170 0.68 19.92 -7.79
C SER A 170 1.62 19.36 -6.73
N ASP A 171 1.18 19.28 -5.46
CA ASP A 171 1.94 18.62 -4.40
C ASP A 171 2.14 17.15 -4.75
N PHE A 172 3.39 16.79 -5.00
CA PHE A 172 3.79 15.45 -5.40
C PHE A 172 3.43 14.40 -4.35
N VAL A 173 3.67 14.68 -3.07
CA VAL A 173 3.45 13.73 -1.98
C VAL A 173 1.97 13.43 -1.86
N SER A 174 1.13 14.46 -1.92
CA SER A 174 -0.33 14.30 -1.89
C SER A 174 -0.84 13.46 -3.07
N VAL A 175 -0.36 13.71 -4.28
CA VAL A 175 -0.70 12.88 -5.46
C VAL A 175 -0.15 11.45 -5.30
N ALA A 176 1.06 11.27 -4.75
CA ALA A 176 1.65 9.94 -4.56
C ALA A 176 0.88 9.12 -3.54
N VAL A 177 0.40 9.75 -2.45
CA VAL A 177 -0.49 9.11 -1.47
C VAL A 177 -1.79 8.69 -2.14
N HIS A 178 -2.37 9.55 -2.98
CA HIS A 178 -3.59 9.26 -3.75
C HIS A 178 -3.41 8.05 -4.67
N GLU A 179 -2.40 8.07 -5.55
CA GLU A 179 -2.14 6.97 -6.49
C GLU A 179 -1.78 5.65 -5.77
N MET A 180 -1.07 5.71 -4.63
CA MET A 180 -0.84 4.53 -3.80
C MET A 180 -2.14 3.99 -3.18
N GLY A 181 -3.10 4.86 -2.89
CA GLY A 181 -4.44 4.43 -2.50
C GLY A 181 -5.07 3.53 -3.57
N HIS A 182 -5.01 3.95 -4.83
CA HIS A 182 -5.45 3.13 -5.96
C HIS A 182 -4.71 1.80 -6.07
N ALA A 183 -3.39 1.79 -5.89
CA ALA A 183 -2.60 0.56 -5.84
C ALA A 183 -3.01 -0.40 -4.72
N LEU A 184 -3.40 0.15 -3.56
CA LEU A 184 -3.89 -0.62 -2.40
C LEU A 184 -5.31 -1.17 -2.58
N GLY A 185 -5.99 -0.79 -3.67
CA GLY A 185 -7.34 -1.23 -3.99
C GLY A 185 -8.44 -0.25 -3.55
N PHE A 186 -8.08 0.94 -3.06
CA PHE A 186 -9.06 2.01 -2.91
C PHE A 186 -9.44 2.53 -4.29
N THR A 187 -10.71 2.51 -4.61
CA THR A 187 -11.15 2.95 -5.92
C THR A 187 -12.06 4.16 -5.77
N SER A 188 -11.67 5.28 -6.36
CA SER A 188 -12.55 6.43 -6.49
C SER A 188 -13.48 6.19 -7.68
N ALA A 189 -14.75 6.52 -7.51
CA ALA A 189 -15.72 6.61 -8.59
C ALA A 189 -16.32 8.01 -8.54
N VAL A 190 -15.54 9.01 -8.92
CA VAL A 190 -16.03 10.38 -9.15
C VAL A 190 -16.15 10.62 -10.66
N GLY A 191 -17.05 9.87 -11.31
CA GLY A 191 -17.37 9.96 -12.74
C GLY A 191 -18.72 9.29 -13.04
N GLN A 192 -19.31 9.53 -14.22
CA GLN A 192 -20.63 8.98 -14.56
C GLN A 192 -20.62 7.44 -14.50
N ASN A 193 -21.23 6.90 -13.44
CA ASN A 193 -21.51 5.49 -13.27
C ASN A 193 -22.51 5.04 -14.35
N THR A 194 -22.03 4.54 -15.49
CA THR A 194 -22.89 4.06 -16.59
C THR A 194 -22.83 2.55 -16.80
N THR A 195 -22.11 1.79 -15.98
CA THR A 195 -22.13 0.33 -16.11
C THR A 195 -22.23 -0.36 -14.76
N ASN A 196 -23.17 -1.31 -14.67
CA ASN A 196 -23.28 -2.31 -13.61
C ASN A 196 -22.11 -3.32 -13.64
N ASN A 197 -20.93 -2.85 -14.03
CA ASN A 197 -19.68 -3.58 -14.03
C ASN A 197 -18.86 -2.97 -12.90
N SER A 198 -18.76 -3.69 -11.78
CA SER A 198 -17.99 -3.30 -10.59
C SER A 198 -16.47 -3.32 -10.84
N THR A 199 -16.01 -2.93 -12.03
CA THR A 199 -14.62 -2.59 -12.28
C THR A 199 -14.48 -1.09 -12.12
N PRO A 200 -14.07 -0.61 -10.95
CA PRO A 200 -13.71 0.78 -10.80
C PRO A 200 -12.64 1.17 -11.83
N SER A 201 -12.91 2.25 -12.55
CA SER A 201 -11.94 2.88 -13.46
C SER A 201 -10.96 3.68 -12.63
N ASN A 202 -9.67 3.46 -12.85
CA ASN A 202 -8.52 4.09 -12.18
C ASN A 202 -7.99 5.30 -12.95
N THR A 203 -8.85 5.98 -13.71
CA THR A 203 -8.50 7.10 -14.56
C THR A 203 -9.18 8.35 -14.02
N ASP A 204 -8.41 9.21 -13.35
CA ASP A 204 -8.77 10.60 -13.09
C ASP A 204 -7.81 11.50 -13.91
#